data_AF-E9CQH0-F1
#
_entry.id   AF-E9CQH0-F1
#
_cell.length_a   1.000
_cell.length_b   1.000
_cell.length_c   1.000
_cell.angle_alpha   90.00
_cell.angle_beta   90.00
_cell.angle_gamma   90.00
#
_symmetry.space_group_name_H-M   'P 1'
#
loop_
_entity.id
_entity.type
_entity.pdbx_description
1 polymer ?
#
loop_
_entity_poly.entity_id
_entity_poly.type
_entity_poly.pdbx_seq_one_letter_code
_entity_poly.pdbx_strand_id
1 'polypeptide(L)'
;IDARTANLPLTGRELAILPRAGSLPSVEEIYGSGKQLMARLVLSDGKRAELRQGEQIPGTRFLIETISAREVRVADGNDKRTLAFY
;
A
#
# COMPACT_ATOMS: atom_id res chain seq x y z
N ILE A 1 44.64 9.46 -3.47
CA ILE A 1 44.19 8.12 -3.93
C ILE A 1 42.71 8.23 -4.30
N ASP A 2 42.47 8.28 -5.61
CA ASP A 2 41.17 8.50 -6.25
C ASP A 2 40.52 7.15 -6.59
N ALA A 3 39.25 7.16 -7.03
CA ALA A 3 38.36 6.04 -7.37
C ALA A 3 37.50 5.47 -6.22
N ARG A 4 36.41 6.18 -5.87
CA ARG A 4 35.21 5.57 -5.28
C ARG A 4 34.23 5.17 -6.39
N THR A 5 34.38 3.90 -6.74
CA THR A 5 33.53 2.97 -7.47
C THR A 5 32.03 3.27 -7.51
N ALA A 6 31.54 3.40 -8.76
CA ALA A 6 30.25 2.98 -9.31
C ALA A 6 28.95 3.57 -8.71
N ASN A 7 28.53 4.69 -9.29
CA ASN A 7 27.11 5.01 -9.43
C ASN A 7 26.48 4.01 -10.42
N LEU A 8 25.84 2.96 -9.91
CA LEU A 8 24.98 2.11 -10.74
C LEU A 8 23.73 2.91 -11.14
N PRO A 9 23.33 2.91 -12.43
CA PRO A 9 22.03 3.41 -12.82
C PRO A 9 20.97 2.45 -12.26
N LEU A 10 20.25 2.90 -11.23
CA LEU A 10 19.07 2.21 -10.69
C LEU A 10 18.08 2.01 -11.84
N THR A 11 18.10 0.80 -12.39
CA THR A 11 17.19 0.35 -13.43
C THR A 11 15.79 0.45 -12.83
N GLY A 12 14.86 1.11 -13.52
CA GLY A 12 13.55 1.56 -13.03
C GLY A 12 12.55 0.47 -12.60
N ARG A 13 12.96 -0.43 -11.69
CA ARG A 13 12.16 -1.52 -11.11
C ARG A 13 12.32 -1.65 -9.60
N GLU A 14 13.14 -0.80 -8.97
CA GLU A 14 13.33 -0.74 -7.51
C GLU A 14 12.72 0.54 -6.92
N LEU A 15 11.46 0.83 -7.26
CA LEU A 15 10.64 1.84 -6.57
C LEU A 15 9.91 1.24 -5.35
N ALA A 16 10.06 -0.05 -5.10
CA ALA A 16 9.61 -0.67 -3.87
C ALA A 16 10.74 -0.56 -2.84
N ILE A 17 10.40 -0.21 -1.61
CA ILE A 17 11.30 -0.02 -0.46
C ILE A 17 11.86 1.41 -0.36
N LEU A 18 10.96 2.38 -0.28
CA LEU A 18 11.17 3.47 0.67
C LEU A 18 10.67 2.98 2.03
N PRO A 19 11.53 2.69 3.02
CA PRO A 19 11.07 2.48 4.38
C PRO A 19 10.82 3.87 4.94
N ARG A 20 9.56 4.31 5.09
CA ARG A 20 9.24 5.53 5.86
C ARG A 20 7.75 5.74 6.15
N ALA A 21 7.51 5.95 7.44
CA ALA A 21 6.34 6.51 8.11
C ALA A 21 5.16 5.56 8.38
N GLY A 22 5.02 5.21 9.66
CA GLY A 22 3.78 4.84 10.33
C GLY A 22 3.13 3.57 9.80
N SER A 23 3.52 2.42 10.35
CA SER A 23 2.90 1.10 10.23
C SER A 23 1.58 1.07 9.44
N LEU A 24 1.73 1.05 8.11
CA LEU A 24 0.61 1.04 7.18
C LEU A 24 0.07 -0.37 7.12
N PRO A 25 -1.25 -0.52 6.93
CA PRO A 25 -1.83 -1.84 6.76
C PRO A 25 -1.30 -2.50 5.48
N SER A 26 -1.08 -3.80 5.53
CA SER A 26 -0.73 -4.60 4.36
C SER A 26 -1.98 -5.22 3.76
N VAL A 27 -1.99 -5.39 2.44
CA VAL A 27 -3.06 -6.13 1.76
C VAL A 27 -2.84 -7.61 2.00
N GLU A 28 -3.79 -8.28 2.64
CA GLU A 28 -3.76 -9.72 2.81
C GLU A 28 -4.44 -10.42 1.64
N GLU A 29 -5.58 -9.89 1.20
CA GLU A 29 -6.36 -10.49 0.13
C GLU A 29 -7.21 -9.44 -0.58
N ILE A 30 -7.44 -9.64 -1.88
CA ILE A 30 -8.42 -8.88 -2.65
C ILE A 30 -9.39 -9.87 -3.27
N TYR A 31 -10.67 -9.71 -2.98
CA TYR A 31 -11.73 -10.61 -3.40
C TYR A 31 -12.98 -9.80 -3.77
N GLY A 32 -13.95 -10.46 -4.38
CA GLY A 32 -15.16 -9.82 -4.87
C GLY A 32 -15.32 -9.98 -6.38
N SER A 33 -16.32 -9.32 -6.94
CA SER A 33 -16.71 -9.54 -8.34
C SER A 33 -17.23 -8.27 -8.99
N GLY A 34 -16.83 -8.04 -10.23
CA GLY A 34 -17.25 -6.88 -11.02
C GLY A 34 -16.84 -5.55 -10.39
N LYS A 35 -17.83 -4.75 -9.97
CA LYS A 35 -17.64 -3.42 -9.35
C LYS A 35 -17.54 -3.45 -7.83
N GLN A 36 -17.70 -4.62 -7.20
CA GLN A 36 -17.62 -4.79 -5.76
C GLN A 36 -16.35 -5.56 -5.42
N LEU A 37 -15.21 -4.88 -5.54
CA LEU A 37 -13.95 -5.40 -5.01
C LEU A 37 -13.83 -5.01 -3.53
N MET A 38 -13.39 -5.98 -2.73
CA MET A 38 -13.12 -5.87 -1.30
C MET A 38 -11.64 -6.20 -1.08
N ALA A 39 -11.01 -5.45 -0.19
CA ALA A 39 -9.65 -5.69 0.23
C ALA A 39 -9.65 -6.06 1.71
N ARG A 40 -9.15 -7.25 2.04
CA ARG A 40 -8.81 -7.62 3.42
C ARG A 40 -7.42 -7.10 3.69
N LEU A 41 -7.33 -6.19 4.65
CA LEU A 41 -6.08 -5.60 5.08
C LEU A 41 -5.70 -6.14 6.46
N VAL A 42 -4.42 -6.39 6.67
CA VAL A 42 -3.84 -6.65 7.99
C VAL A 42 -3.27 -5.34 8.51
N LEU A 43 -3.87 -4.86 9.59
CA LEU A 43 -3.40 -3.71 10.34
C LEU A 43 -2.13 -4.08 11.11
N SER A 44 -1.38 -3.06 11.51
CA SER A 44 -0.16 -3.18 12.30
C SER A 44 -0.32 -3.84 13.66
N ASP A 45 -1.55 -3.84 14.19
CA ASP A 45 -1.94 -4.53 15.41
C ASP A 45 -2.20 -6.04 15.19
N GLY A 46 -2.03 -6.54 13.96
CA GLY A 46 -2.36 -7.92 13.56
C GLY A 46 -3.86 -8.16 13.33
N LYS A 47 -4.70 -7.13 13.55
CA LYS A 47 -6.12 -7.16 13.24
C LYS A 47 -6.35 -7.15 11.74
N ARG A 48 -7.44 -7.79 11.31
CA ARG A 48 -7.88 -7.80 9.92
C ARG A 48 -9.06 -6.85 9.75
N ALA A 49 -9.01 -6.03 8.72
CA ALA A 49 -10.06 -5.09 8.36
C ALA A 49 -10.45 -5.34 6.89
N GLU A 50 -11.71 -5.63 6.67
CA GLU A 50 -12.28 -5.79 5.33
C GLU A 50 -12.84 -4.44 4.87
N LEU A 51 -12.29 -3.90 3.79
CA LEU A 51 -12.62 -2.56 3.33
C LEU A 51 -12.99 -2.54 1.85
N ARG A 52 -13.83 -1.57 1.51
CA ARG A 52 -14.30 -1.31 0.15
C ARG A 52 -13.78 0.04 -0.32
N GLN A 53 -13.85 0.27 -1.63
CA GLN A 53 -13.56 1.59 -2.18
C GLN A 53 -14.45 2.64 -1.50
N GLY A 54 -13.83 3.73 -1.02
CA GLY A 54 -14.45 4.81 -0.28
C GLY A 54 -14.45 4.63 1.25
N GLU A 55 -14.13 3.45 1.77
CA GLU A 55 -14.12 3.22 3.22
C GLU A 55 -12.82 3.71 3.87
N GLN A 56 -12.91 4.17 5.12
CA GLN A 56 -11.74 4.53 5.92
C GLN A 56 -11.14 3.30 6.60
N ILE A 57 -9.80 3.20 6.58
CA ILE A 57 -9.08 2.15 7.28
C ILE A 57 -9.15 2.36 8.80
N PRO A 58 -9.66 1.39 9.58
CA PRO A 58 -9.73 1.48 11.02
C PRO A 58 -8.35 1.68 11.66
N GLY A 59 -8.25 2.61 12.60
CA GLY A 59 -7.00 2.93 13.29
C GLY A 59 -6.04 3.81 12.47
N THR A 60 -6.44 4.25 11.27
CA THR A 60 -5.67 5.21 10.48
C THR A 60 -6.59 6.31 9.92
N ARG A 61 -6.00 7.33 9.30
CA ARG A 61 -6.74 8.38 8.57
C ARG A 61 -6.86 8.10 7.07
N PHE A 62 -6.22 7.03 6.61
CA PHE A 62 -6.25 6.64 5.20
C PHE A 62 -7.62 6.08 4.83
N LEU A 63 -8.17 6.56 3.73
CA LEU A 63 -9.35 6.02 3.06
C LEU A 63 -8.96 5.26 1.80
N ILE A 64 -9.72 4.23 1.46
CA ILE A 64 -9.50 3.45 0.24
C ILE A 64 -9.96 4.28 -0.96
N GLU A 65 -9.02 4.82 -1.72
CA GLU A 65 -9.33 5.58 -2.93
C GLU A 65 -9.71 4.63 -4.08
N THR A 66 -9.01 3.51 -4.22
CA THR A 66 -9.25 2.54 -5.30
C THR A 66 -8.82 1.14 -4.89
N ILE A 67 -9.65 0.14 -5.21
CA ILE A 67 -9.31 -1.28 -5.09
C ILE A 67 -9.25 -1.87 -6.49
N SER A 68 -8.14 -2.52 -6.82
CA SER A 68 -7.96 -3.29 -8.05
C SER A 68 -7.52 -4.70 -7.68
N ALA A 69 -7.72 -5.68 -8.57
CA ALA A 69 -7.31 -7.06 -8.32
C ALA A 69 -5.80 -7.25 -8.06
N ARG A 70 -4.99 -6.21 -8.30
CA ARG A 70 -3.52 -6.25 -8.21
C ARG A 70 -2.95 -5.22 -7.24
N GLU A 71 -3.73 -4.27 -6.75
CA GLU A 71 -3.25 -3.19 -5.88
C GLU A 71 -4.39 -2.50 -5.16
N VAL A 72 -4.11 -1.99 -3.95
CA VAL A 72 -5.04 -1.16 -3.19
C VAL A 72 -4.39 0.20 -2.99
N ARG A 73 -5.09 1.26 -3.40
CA ARG A 73 -4.65 2.64 -3.23
C ARG A 73 -5.44 3.30 -2.13
N VAL A 74 -4.73 4.03 -1.30
CA VAL A 74 -5.29 4.76 -0.16
C VAL A 74 -4.87 6.21 -0.20
N ALA A 75 -5.71 7.07 0.36
CA ALA A 75 -5.48 8.51 0.42
C ALA A 75 -5.78 9.04 1.84
N ASP A 76 -5.01 10.00 2.33
CA ASP A 76 -5.27 10.75 3.57
C ASP A 76 -5.31 12.25 3.27
N GLY A 77 -6.25 12.66 2.41
CA GLY A 77 -6.47 14.04 1.99
C GLY A 77 -5.35 14.63 1.11
N ASN A 78 -4.13 14.72 1.62
CA ASN A 78 -2.92 15.19 0.92
C ASN A 78 -2.00 14.07 0.46
N ASP A 79 -2.00 12.92 1.15
CA ASP A 79 -1.08 11.83 0.86
C ASP A 79 -1.80 10.69 0.15
N LYS A 80 -1.29 10.27 -1.01
CA LYS A 80 -1.75 9.06 -1.70
C LYS A 80 -0.68 7.99 -1.64
N ARG A 81 -1.07 6.76 -1.32
CA ARG A 81 -0.15 5.63 -1.19
C ARG A 81 -0.78 4.34 -1.66
N THR A 82 0.02 3.49 -2.28
CA THR A 82 -0.37 2.12 -2.63
C THR A 82 0.05 1.18 -1.50
N LEU A 83 -0.87 0.36 -1.02
CA LEU A 83 -0.59 -0.68 -0.04
C LEU A 83 0.09 -1.87 -0.73
N ALA A 84 1.08 -2.45 -0.06
CA ALA A 84 1.76 -3.66 -0.51
C ALA A 84 1.01 -4.90 -0.01
N PHE A 85 1.14 -6.00 -0.75
CA PHE A 85 0.67 -7.30 -0.28
C PHE A 85 1.61 -7.87 0.78
N TYR A 86 1.05 -8.51 1.81
CA TYR A 86 1.79 -9.27 2.83
C TYR A 86 2.38 -10.55 2.25
#